data_AF-A0A382ZWC8-F1
#
_entry.id   AF-A0A382ZWC8-F1
#
_cell.length_a   1.000
_cell.length_b   1.000
_cell.length_c   1.000
_cell.angle_alpha   90.00
_cell.angle_beta   90.00
_cell.angle_gamma   90.00
#
_symmetry.space_group_name_H-M   'P 1'
#
loop_
_entity.id
_entity.type
_entity.pdbx_description
1 polymer ?
#
loop_
_entity_poly.entity_id
_entity_poly.type
_entity_poly.pdbx_seq_one_letter_code
_entity_poly.pdbx_strand_id
1 'polypeptide(L)' 'MPPVNLNSPLRFDDDLPYAVDVVVIGAGVAGVCAARYLKQAGVSVFLC' A
#
# COMPACT_ATOMS: atom_id res chain seq x y z
N MET A 1 -2.99 7.91 -20.29
CA MET A 1 -3.09 8.57 -18.96
C MET A 1 -2.96 10.07 -19.18
N PRO A 2 -3.96 10.90 -18.81
CA PRO A 2 -3.79 12.35 -18.81
C PRO A 2 -2.67 12.76 -17.84
N PRO A 3 -2.07 13.96 -18.01
CA PRO A 3 -0.98 14.42 -17.15
C PRO A 3 -1.43 14.61 -15.70
N VAL A 4 -0.67 14.06 -14.75
CA VAL A 4 -0.88 14.29 -13.31
C VAL A 4 -0.61 15.75 -13.01
N ASN A 5 -1.57 16.42 -12.35
CA ASN A 5 -1.48 17.81 -11.95
C ASN A 5 -2.28 18.05 -10.65
N LEU A 6 -2.21 19.25 -10.08
CA LEU A 6 -2.88 19.56 -8.81
C LEU A 6 -4.42 19.41 -8.86
N ASN A 7 -5.01 19.45 -10.06
CA ASN A 7 -6.46 19.28 -10.26
C ASN A 7 -6.84 17.84 -10.63
N SER A 8 -5.87 16.94 -10.83
CA SER A 8 -6.17 15.53 -11.07
C SER A 8 -6.35 14.81 -9.72
N PRO A 9 -7.54 14.23 -9.43
CA PRO A 9 -7.73 13.45 -8.21
C PRO A 9 -6.80 12.24 -8.22
N LEU A 10 -6.18 11.94 -7.08
CA LEU A 10 -5.43 10.69 -6.90
C LEU A 10 -6.42 9.53 -6.99
N ARG A 11 -6.19 8.60 -7.91
CA ARG A 11 -7.03 7.41 -8.09
C ARG A 11 -6.18 6.17 -7.90
N PHE A 12 -6.76 5.18 -7.23
CA PHE A 12 -6.25 3.83 -7.12
C PHE A 12 -7.37 2.93 -7.64
N ASP A 13 -7.16 2.33 -8.81
CA ASP A 13 -8.15 1.52 -9.52
C ASP A 13 -7.85 0.01 -9.45
N ASP A 14 -6.81 -0.39 -8.71
CA ASP A 14 -6.50 -1.80 -8.50
C ASP A 14 -7.46 -2.42 -7.46
N ASP A 15 -7.71 -3.72 -7.61
CA ASP A 15 -8.51 -4.48 -6.66
C ASP A 15 -7.88 -4.43 -5.26
N LEU A 16 -8.69 -4.05 -4.28
CA LEU A 16 -8.29 -4.10 -2.87
C LEU A 16 -8.51 -5.49 -2.30
N PRO A 17 -7.61 -5.98 -1.42
CA PRO A 17 -7.86 -7.22 -0.70
C PRO A 17 -9.11 -7.10 0.17
N TYR A 18 -9.94 -8.14 0.20
CA TYR A 18 -11.15 -8.17 1.05
C TYR A 18 -10.82 -8.05 2.54
N ALA A 19 -9.71 -8.68 2.97
CA ALA A 19 -9.20 -8.59 4.33
C ALA A 19 -7.68 -8.84 4.36
N VAL A 20 -7.01 -8.19 5.31
CA VAL A 20 -5.62 -8.42 5.70
C VAL A 20 -5.49 -8.23 7.21
N ASP A 21 -4.47 -8.83 7.81
CA ASP A 21 -4.19 -8.66 9.25
C ASP A 21 -3.64 -7.26 9.55
N VAL A 22 -2.88 -6.67 8.62
CA VAL A 22 -2.24 -5.36 8.80
C VAL A 22 -2.29 -4.52 7.51
N VAL A 23 -2.63 -3.24 7.66
CA VAL A 23 -2.44 -2.22 6.62
C VAL A 23 -1.31 -1.28 7.03
N VAL A 24 -0.32 -1.11 6.15
CA VAL A 24 0.77 -0.14 6.31
C VAL A 24 0.50 1.05 5.38
N ILE A 25 0.30 2.24 5.97
CA ILE A 25 0.07 3.48 5.23
C ILE A 25 1.41 4.24 5.14
N GLY A 26 1.89 4.44 3.92
CA GLY A 26 3.15 5.09 3.57
C GLY A 26 4.24 4.08 3.18
N ALA A 27 4.52 3.98 1.88
CA ALA A 27 5.61 3.18 1.30
C ALA A 27 7.02 3.82 1.40
N GLY A 28 7.29 4.55 2.49
CA GLY A 28 8.64 5.01 2.82
C GLY A 28 9.53 3.86 3.33
N VAL A 29 10.81 4.14 3.61
CA VAL A 29 11.78 3.13 4.09
C VAL A 29 11.23 2.32 5.28
N ALA A 30 10.67 2.99 6.27
CA ALA A 30 10.09 2.33 7.44
C ALA A 30 8.91 1.42 7.07
N GLY A 31 7.99 1.89 6.23
CA GLY A 31 6.79 1.14 5.84
C GLY A 31 7.12 -0.09 5.01
N VAL A 32 8.02 0.05 4.02
CA VAL A 32 8.48 -1.07 3.18
C VAL A 32 9.21 -2.12 4.03
N CYS A 33 10.12 -1.69 4.90
CA CYS A 33 10.82 -2.61 5.79
C CYS A 33 9.84 -3.34 6.73
N ALA A 34 8.91 -2.62 7.35
CA ALA A 34 7.89 -3.20 8.22
C ALA A 34 7.03 -4.24 7.48
N ALA A 35 6.49 -3.88 6.31
CA ALA A 35 5.67 -4.79 5.49
C ALA A 35 6.44 -6.06 5.09
N ARG A 36 7.72 -5.93 4.73
CA ARG A 36 8.59 -7.06 4.40
C ARG A 36 8.76 -8.02 5.59
N TYR A 37 9.11 -7.51 6.76
CA TYR A 37 9.34 -8.36 7.93
C TYR A 37 8.04 -9.01 8.44
N LEU A 38 6.92 -8.29 8.41
CA LEU A 38 5.60 -8.83 8.72
C LEU A 38 5.22 -9.96 7.75
N LYS A 39 5.45 -9.76 6.44
CA LYS A 39 5.19 -10.80 5.44
C LYS A 39 6.07 -12.04 5.64
N GLN A 40 7.35 -11.85 5.98
CA GLN A 40 8.28 -12.94 6.32
C GLN A 40 7.84 -13.72 7.57
N ALA A 41 7.17 -13.06 8.51
CA ALA A 41 6.57 -13.69 9.69
C ALA A 41 5.22 -14.39 9.41
N GLY A 42 4.76 -14.42 8.15
CA GLY A 42 3.51 -15.07 7.74
C GLY A 42 2.26 -14.20 7.90
N VAL A 43 2.40 -12.92 8.25
CA VAL A 43 1.29 -11.99 8.40
C VAL A 43 0.80 -11.54 7.02
N SER A 44 -0.53 -11.48 6.82
CA SER A 44 -1.08 -10.88 5.62
C SER A 44 -1.04 -9.34 5.74
N VAL A 45 -0.34 -8.68 4.81
CA VAL A 45 -0.11 -7.23 4.86
C VAL A 45 -0.48 -6.58 3.53
N PHE A 46 -1.18 -5.45 3.61
CA PHE A 46 -1.39 -4.51 2.51
C PHE A 46 -0.55 -3.24 2.75
N LEU A 47 0.22 -2.81 1.75
CA LEU A 47 1.05 -1.60 1.81
C LEU A 47 0.52 -0.58 0.80
N CYS A 48 0.21 0.63 1.24
CA CYS A 48 -0.29 1.74 0.41
C CYS A 48 0.45 3.06 0.67
#